data_AF-A0AAW7Y4E6-F1
#
_entry.id   AF-A0AAW7Y4E6-F1
#
_cell.length_a   1.000
_cell.length_b   1.000
_cell.length_c   1.000
_cell.angle_alpha   90.00
_cell.angle_beta   90.00
_cell.angle_gamma   90.00
#
_symmetry.space_group_name_H-M   'P 1'
#
loop_
_entity.id
_entity.type
_entity.pdbx_description
1 polymer ?
#
loop_
_entity_poly.entity_id
_entity_poly.type
_entity_poly.pdbx_seq_one_letter_code
_entity_poly.pdbx_strand_id
1 'polypeptide(L)'
;MSFSDYLDDFIKQRDQKGTAAPSSNRAAFRQQQVVADATSQSIAREALAKSQEDAFTRSSIETKEDHYRVNGRCVTQDEAQAIAQLRVQPKPVNTDRIAYIKQLRKELHLKKRS
;
A
#
# COMPACT_ATOMS: atom_id res chain seq x y z
N MET A 1 6.64 -38.83 3.30
CA MET A 1 7.03 -37.97 4.44
C MET A 1 5.76 -37.32 4.96
N SER A 2 5.37 -37.69 6.18
CA SER A 2 4.18 -37.16 6.84
C SER A 2 4.47 -35.74 7.34
N PHE A 3 3.45 -34.89 7.43
CA PHE A 3 3.57 -33.57 8.07
C PHE A 3 4.07 -33.67 9.51
N SER A 4 3.75 -34.78 10.19
CA SER A 4 4.25 -35.10 11.52
C SER A 4 5.78 -35.21 11.57
N ASP A 5 6.38 -35.85 10.56
CA ASP A 5 7.84 -36.02 10.48
C ASP A 5 8.55 -34.67 10.30
N TYR A 6 7.94 -33.75 9.55
CA TYR A 6 8.46 -32.40 9.33
C TYR A 6 8.45 -31.54 10.60
N LEU A 7 7.40 -31.68 11.43
CA LEU A 7 7.33 -30.96 12.71
C LEU A 7 8.36 -31.49 13.71
N ASP A 8 8.56 -32.81 13.75
CA ASP A 8 9.58 -33.41 14.62
C ASP A 8 10.99 -32.98 14.21
N ASP A 9 11.28 -32.92 12.92
CA ASP A 9 12.58 -32.43 12.43
C ASP A 9 12.78 -30.93 12.68
N PHE A 10 11.73 -30.12 12.58
CA PHE A 10 11.77 -28.70 12.91
C PHE A 10 12.06 -28.48 14.41
N ILE A 11 11.39 -29.23 15.29
CA ILE A 11 11.61 -29.14 16.74
C ILE A 11 13.04 -29.59 17.09
N LYS A 12 13.53 -30.69 16.49
CA LYS A 12 14.92 -31.16 16.68
C LYS A 12 15.95 -30.12 16.24
N GLN A 13 15.76 -29.47 15.09
CA GLN A 13 16.66 -28.41 14.63
C GLN A 13 16.67 -27.19 15.57
N ARG A 14 15.50 -26.81 16.10
CA ARG A 14 15.37 -25.68 17.02
C ARG A 14 16.13 -25.93 18.32
N ASP A 15 16.01 -27.12 18.89
CA ASP A 15 16.62 -27.46 20.18
C ASP A 15 18.15 -27.70 20.06
N GLN A 16 18.62 -28.20 18.92
CA GLN A 16 20.06 -28.27 18.61
C GLN A 16 20.70 -26.88 18.50
N LYS A 17 19.96 -25.87 18.01
CA LYS A 17 20.44 -24.49 17.92
C LYS A 17 20.55 -23.79 19.29
N GLY A 18 19.85 -24.30 20.31
CA GLY A 18 19.83 -23.74 21.66
C GLY A 18 20.82 -24.37 22.65
N THR A 19 21.38 -25.55 22.37
CA THR A 19 22.17 -26.34 23.34
C THR A 19 23.59 -26.71 22.90
N ALA A 20 24.03 -26.28 21.71
CA ALA A 20 25.43 -26.38 21.33
C ALA A 20 26.26 -25.32 22.07
N ALA A 21 26.89 -25.74 23.16
CA ALA A 21 27.94 -24.98 23.85
C ALA A 21 28.97 -24.42 22.83
N PRO A 22 29.42 -23.17 22.99
CA PRO A 22 30.40 -22.59 22.08
C PRO A 22 31.73 -23.30 22.30
N SER A 23 32.15 -24.13 21.34
CA SER A 23 33.52 -24.67 21.34
C SER A 23 34.50 -23.50 21.44
N SER A 24 35.47 -23.67 22.33
CA SER A 24 36.37 -22.71 22.96
C SER A 24 37.34 -21.95 22.03
N ASN A 25 36.88 -21.38 20.91
CA ASN A 25 37.71 -20.55 20.01
C ASN A 25 36.97 -19.34 19.41
N ARG A 26 35.75 -19.00 19.83
CA ARG A 26 35.00 -17.84 19.32
C ARG A 26 35.07 -16.57 20.19
N ALA A 27 35.99 -16.52 21.15
CA ALA A 27 36.21 -15.33 21.98
C ALA A 27 37.07 -14.22 21.30
N ALA A 28 37.54 -14.44 20.07
CA ALA A 28 38.38 -13.50 19.33
C ALA A 28 37.64 -12.60 18.31
N PHE A 29 36.32 -12.78 18.13
CA PHE A 29 35.49 -11.81 17.38
C PHE A 29 34.71 -10.93 18.37
N ARG A 30 35.47 -10.27 19.26
CA ARG A 30 34.98 -9.10 19.96
C ARG A 30 34.51 -8.11 18.90
N GLN A 31 33.19 -7.91 18.86
CA GLN A 31 32.49 -6.72 18.42
C GLN A 31 33.42 -5.64 17.86
N GLN A 32 33.80 -5.80 16.59
CA GLN A 32 34.17 -4.63 15.81
C GLN A 32 32.87 -3.86 15.66
N GLN A 33 32.80 -2.68 16.27
CA GLN A 33 31.88 -1.66 15.80
C GLN A 33 32.26 -1.39 14.34
N VAL A 34 31.66 -2.17 13.44
CA VAL A 34 31.64 -1.83 12.03
C VAL A 34 30.72 -0.63 11.98
N VAL A 35 31.32 0.55 11.78
CA VAL A 35 30.59 1.71 11.25
C VAL A 35 29.96 1.20 9.96
N ALA A 36 28.69 0.81 10.05
CA ALA A 36 27.97 0.20 8.96
C ALA A 36 27.64 1.33 8.00
N ASP A 37 28.54 1.59 7.07
CA ASP A 37 28.21 2.35 5.87
C ASP A 37 26.94 1.72 5.29
N ALA A 38 25.88 2.52 5.25
CA ALA A 38 24.57 2.02 4.91
C ALA A 38 24.58 1.62 3.44
N THR A 39 24.88 0.35 3.17
CA THR A 39 24.69 -0.24 1.85
C THR A 39 23.26 0.06 1.36
N SER A 40 23.05 0.20 0.06
CA SER A 40 21.72 0.48 -0.50
C SER A 40 20.62 -0.45 0.04
N GLN A 41 20.98 -1.68 0.40
CA GLN A 41 20.08 -2.65 1.01
C GLN A 41 19.73 -2.35 2.48
N SER A 42 20.68 -1.86 3.30
CA SER A 42 20.37 -1.50 4.69
C SER A 42 19.52 -0.24 4.76
N ILE A 43 19.78 0.75 3.90
CA ILE A 43 18.93 1.94 3.75
C ILE A 43 17.51 1.54 3.33
N ALA A 44 17.38 0.63 2.35
CA ALA A 44 16.08 0.17 1.90
C ALA A 44 15.30 -0.57 3.01
N ARG A 45 15.99 -1.36 3.85
CA ARG A 45 15.37 -2.05 4.99
C ARG A 45 14.91 -1.07 6.07
N GLU A 46 15.74 -0.08 6.39
CA GLU A 46 15.40 0.96 7.36
C GLU A 46 14.24 1.84 6.86
N ALA A 47 14.26 2.22 5.59
CA ALA A 47 13.17 2.98 4.97
C ALA A 47 11.84 2.19 4.97
N LEU A 48 11.88 0.88 4.73
CA LEU A 48 10.70 0.02 4.84
C LEU A 48 10.18 -0.07 6.27
N ALA A 49 11.07 -0.29 7.24
CA ALA A 49 10.67 -0.35 8.65
C ALA A 49 10.02 0.97 9.10
N LYS A 50 10.65 2.10 8.78
CA LYS A 50 10.10 3.43 9.07
C LYS A 50 8.75 3.67 8.40
N SER A 51 8.60 3.27 7.13
CA SER A 51 7.33 3.36 6.41
C SER A 51 6.22 2.53 7.07
N GLN A 52 6.55 1.35 7.62
CA GLN A 52 5.59 0.52 8.36
C GLN A 52 5.18 1.16 9.69
N GLU A 53 6.12 1.74 10.44
CA GLU A 53 5.83 2.47 11.67
C GLU A 53 4.95 3.70 11.40
N ASP A 54 5.27 4.46 10.35
CA ASP A 54 4.49 5.61 9.90
C ASP A 54 3.08 5.19 9.45
N ALA A 55 2.95 4.08 8.71
CA ALA A 55 1.65 3.55 8.30
C ALA A 55 0.82 3.09 9.50
N PHE A 56 1.45 2.46 10.49
CA PHE A 56 0.78 2.01 11.71
C PHE A 56 0.24 3.21 12.51
N THR A 57 1.09 4.21 12.76
CA THR A 57 0.69 5.42 13.49
C THR A 57 -0.43 6.17 12.78
N ARG A 58 -0.36 6.33 11.45
CA ARG A 58 -1.44 6.93 10.65
C ARG A 58 -2.74 6.13 10.74
N SER A 59 -2.70 4.81 10.57
CA SER A 59 -3.91 3.98 10.67
C SER A 59 -4.58 4.05 12.04
N SER A 60 -3.79 4.13 13.12
CA SER A 60 -4.29 4.31 14.48
C SER A 60 -5.01 5.65 14.68
N ILE A 61 -4.59 6.69 13.97
CA ILE A 61 -5.21 8.01 14.02
C ILE A 61 -6.45 8.02 13.13
N GLU A 62 -6.29 7.66 11.85
CA GLU A 62 -7.35 7.66 10.84
C GLU A 62 -8.56 6.84 11.29
N THR A 63 -8.38 5.63 11.85
CA THR A 63 -9.51 4.79 12.31
C THR A 63 -10.41 5.43 13.36
N LYS A 64 -9.95 6.46 14.08
CA LYS A 64 -10.73 7.18 15.09
C LYS A 64 -11.40 8.43 14.54
N GLU A 65 -11.03 8.86 13.34
CA GLU A 65 -11.60 10.04 12.70
C GLU A 65 -12.93 9.72 12.00
N ASP A 66 -13.70 10.76 11.76
CA ASP A 66 -14.94 10.65 10.99
C ASP A 66 -14.62 10.41 9.51
N HIS A 67 -15.20 9.33 8.96
CA HIS A 67 -15.03 8.96 7.56
C HIS A 67 -16.30 9.22 6.77
N TYR A 68 -16.12 9.66 5.52
CA TYR A 68 -17.19 9.90 4.56
C TYR A 68 -17.14 8.86 3.44
N ARG A 69 -18.30 8.54 2.87
CA ARG A 69 -18.38 7.67 1.68
C ARG A 69 -18.46 8.52 0.41
N VAL A 70 -17.43 8.43 -0.42
CA VAL A 70 -17.38 9.07 -1.75
C VAL A 70 -17.22 7.99 -2.80
N ASN A 71 -18.17 7.87 -3.73
CA ASN A 71 -18.16 6.85 -4.79
C ASN A 71 -17.94 5.40 -4.29
N GLY A 72 -18.46 5.08 -3.10
CA GLY A 72 -18.32 3.74 -2.50
C GLY A 72 -17.03 3.50 -1.71
N ARG A 73 -16.08 4.45 -1.71
CA ARG A 73 -14.87 4.39 -0.88
C ARG A 73 -15.06 5.19 0.42
N CYS A 74 -14.58 4.66 1.55
CA CYS A 74 -14.44 5.44 2.78
C CYS A 74 -13.18 6.30 2.69
N VAL A 75 -13.34 7.61 2.90
CA VAL A 75 -12.28 8.62 2.83
C VAL A 75 -12.36 9.53 4.06
N THR A 76 -11.23 10.10 4.47
CA THR A 76 -11.21 11.09 5.56
C THR A 76 -11.75 12.44 5.08
N GLN A 77 -11.98 13.37 6.01
CA GLN A 77 -12.49 14.69 5.69
C GLN A 77 -11.59 15.46 4.71
N ASP A 78 -10.27 15.42 4.94
CA ASP A 78 -9.28 16.11 4.12
C ASP A 78 -9.24 15.54 2.69
N GLU A 79 -9.30 14.21 2.56
CA GLU A 79 -9.39 13.54 1.27
C GLU A 79 -10.67 13.94 0.52
N ALA A 80 -11.81 13.99 1.22
CA ALA A 80 -13.08 14.39 0.63
C ALA A 80 -13.03 15.84 0.10
N GLN A 81 -12.39 16.75 0.84
CA GLN A 81 -12.18 18.13 0.41
C GLN A 81 -11.24 18.21 -0.80
N ALA A 82 -10.14 17.46 -0.80
CA ALA A 82 -9.21 17.40 -1.93
C ALA A 82 -9.91 16.88 -3.20
N ILE A 83 -10.74 15.84 -3.08
CA ILE A 83 -11.54 15.32 -4.20
C ILE A 83 -12.51 16.39 -4.72
N ALA A 84 -13.12 17.17 -3.82
CA ALA A 84 -14.02 18.25 -4.22
C ALA A 84 -13.29 19.36 -4.98
N GLN A 85 -12.08 19.74 -4.53
CA GLN A 85 -11.24 20.75 -5.20
C GLN A 85 -10.73 20.27 -6.57
N LEU A 86 -10.45 18.97 -6.71
CA LEU A 86 -10.02 18.36 -7.98
C LEU A 86 -11.16 18.18 -8.99
N ARG A 87 -12.42 18.50 -8.65
CA ARG A 87 -13.52 18.42 -9.62
C ARG A 87 -13.31 19.45 -10.73
N VAL A 88 -12.89 18.95 -11.89
CA VAL A 88 -12.80 19.74 -13.11
C VAL A 88 -14.18 20.23 -13.49
N GLN A 89 -14.32 21.54 -13.69
CA GLN A 89 -15.57 22.11 -14.14
C GLN A 89 -15.94 21.56 -15.52
N PRO A 90 -17.19 21.10 -15.72
CA PRO A 90 -17.60 20.59 -17.02
C PRO A 90 -17.46 21.70 -18.06
N LYS A 91 -16.81 21.38 -19.19
CA LYS A 91 -16.70 22.33 -20.30
C LYS A 91 -18.12 22.75 -20.73
N PRO A 92 -18.40 24.06 -20.91
CA PRO A 92 -19.71 24.51 -21.33
C PRO A 92 -20.08 23.86 -22.66
N VAL A 93 -21.36 23.53 -22.76
CA VAL A 93 -21.93 22.81 -23.91
C VAL A 93 -21.81 23.68 -25.16
N ASN A 94 -21.16 23.14 -26.20
CA ASN A 94 -21.09 23.80 -27.50
C ASN A 94 -22.46 23.70 -28.20
N THR A 95 -23.13 24.84 -28.37
CA THR A 95 -24.47 24.95 -28.95
C THR A 95 -24.53 24.52 -30.41
N ASP A 96 -23.50 24.85 -31.18
CA ASP A 96 -23.43 24.54 -32.62
C ASP A 96 -23.27 23.04 -32.83
N ARG A 97 -22.46 22.40 -31.98
CA ARG A 97 -22.31 20.94 -31.96
C ARG A 97 -23.64 20.25 -31.66
N ILE A 98 -24.46 20.79 -30.75
CA ILE A 98 -25.80 20.25 -30.48
C ILE A 98 -26.73 20.43 -31.67
N ALA A 99 -26.72 21.61 -32.31
CA ALA A 99 -27.54 21.87 -33.49
C ALA A 99 -27.21 20.89 -34.61
N TYR A 100 -25.92 20.67 -34.88
CA TYR A 100 -25.44 19.71 -35.87
C TYR A 100 -25.84 18.27 -35.53
N ILE A 101 -25.71 17.84 -34.26
CA ILE A 101 -26.17 16.51 -33.83
C ILE A 101 -27.69 16.33 -34.03
N LYS A 102 -28.49 17.38 -33.77
CA LYS A 102 -29.94 17.34 -34.01
C LYS A 102 -30.26 17.21 -35.51
N GLN A 103 -29.53 17.94 -36.35
CA GLN A 103 -29.66 17.86 -37.80
C GLN A 103 -29.32 16.45 -38.31
N LEU A 104 -28.17 15.90 -37.93
CA LEU A 104 -27.75 14.55 -38.31
C LEU A 104 -28.75 13.48 -37.85
N ARG A 105 -29.31 13.61 -36.65
CA ARG A 105 -30.35 12.67 -36.18
C ARG A 105 -31.60 12.70 -37.03
N LYS A 106 -31.97 13.87 -37.56
CA LYS A 106 -33.10 14.03 -38.47
C LYS A 106 -32.79 13.41 -39.84
N GLU A 107 -31.61 13.68 -40.39
CA GLU A 107 -31.15 13.14 -41.68
C GLU A 107 -31.02 11.61 -41.67
N LEU A 108 -30.53 11.05 -40.57
CA LEU A 108 -30.35 9.61 -40.41
C LEU A 108 -31.61 8.88 -39.88
N HIS A 109 -32.73 9.58 -39.72
CA HIS A 109 -33.99 9.04 -39.18
C HIS A 109 -33.83 8.25 -37.87
N LEU A 110 -32.91 8.69 -37.00
CA LEU A 110 -32.60 8.01 -35.75
C LEU A 110 -33.75 8.21 -34.75
N LYS A 111 -34.32 7.10 -34.25
CA LYS A 111 -35.30 7.15 -33.16
C LYS A 111 -34.63 7.68 -31.89
N LYS A 112 -35.35 8.49 -31.10
CA LYS A 112 -34.89 8.89 -29.76
C LYS A 112 -34.64 7.62 -28.93
N ARG A 113 -33.44 7.50 -28.34
CA ARG A 113 -33.20 6.54 -27.27
C ARG A 113 -34.09 6.94 -26.09
N SER A 114 -35.00 6.04 -25.71
CA SER A 114 -35.78 6.09 -24.47
C SER A 114 -34.87 5.84 -23.28
#